data_AF-A0A929V8Q6-F1
#
_entry.id   AF-A0A929V8Q6-F1
#
_cell.length_a   1.000
_cell.length_b   1.000
_cell.length_c   1.000
_cell.angle_alpha   90.00
_cell.angle_beta   90.00
_cell.angle_gamma   90.00
#
_symmetry.space_group_name_H-M   'P 1'
#
loop_
_entity.id
_entity.type
_entity.pdbx_description
1 polymer ?
#
loop_
_entity_poly.entity_id
_entity_poly.type
_entity_poly.pdbx_seq_one_letter_code
_entity_poly.pdbx_strand_id
1 'polypeptide(L)'
;MSSDNSSWNRFARLKVSSKDVNKRLRKIEKGSLRHAHKFVTSRLDRLSNVRRRVSVWIILVLVMIGASAVQWHISRNSFTTMAYTSGGSYSEGVLGPLENLNPIFAKTNAEKSAAKLLFSSLYRYDSTGNIKADIADSVSVNDKETEYTVKLKKGLKWSDGQDLTADDVIFTLKLLANPEVGAEISGWKSIKFEKVSDDSVKFILPSSYSPFVHALTFPIIPKHILKDVKPSNLREHDFNKSPISSGPFAFRLLQNVTSDGSKKVLYLQSNSNYYGGTPKLERFQLYAYPTQDDIAKSLRTREITGTPELIYNDQSAEVKSMYAAEAHSLNNGVYVLFNNNSQFLRSKAVRQALSLSVDTSKLRQSLSLSTEELSGPTLNKFLGKSSNSSSYDVKKAKSL
;
A
#
# COMPACT_ATOMS: atom_id res chain seq x y z
N MET A 1 24.31 -107.29 -51.61
CA MET A 1 25.31 -107.80 -52.58
C MET A 1 26.20 -106.63 -52.93
N SER A 2 27.37 -106.55 -52.28
CA SER A 2 28.68 -107.09 -52.73
C SER A 2 29.43 -105.98 -53.49
N SER A 3 30.44 -105.37 -52.88
CA SER A 3 31.88 -105.67 -53.07
C SER A 3 32.34 -105.19 -54.47
N ASP A 4 33.52 -104.66 -54.73
CA ASP A 4 34.80 -104.72 -54.05
C ASP A 4 35.75 -103.72 -54.76
N ASN A 5 36.82 -103.36 -54.05
CA ASN A 5 38.18 -103.11 -54.50
C ASN A 5 38.56 -102.45 -55.86
N SER A 6 39.55 -101.55 -55.70
CA SER A 6 40.81 -101.51 -56.45
C SER A 6 40.80 -100.99 -57.90
N SER A 7 41.52 -99.90 -58.16
CA SER A 7 42.94 -100.02 -58.52
C SER A 7 43.56 -98.66 -58.83
N TRP A 8 44.88 -98.66 -58.69
CA TRP A 8 45.78 -97.54 -58.64
C TRP A 8 46.15 -96.95 -60.01
N ASN A 9 46.74 -95.75 -59.91
CA ASN A 9 47.75 -95.17 -60.79
C ASN A 9 47.30 -94.48 -62.08
N ARG A 10 47.40 -93.14 -62.06
CA ARG A 10 48.29 -92.43 -62.99
C ARG A 10 48.72 -91.07 -62.45
N PHE A 11 50.02 -90.84 -62.60
CA PHE A 11 50.79 -89.68 -62.20
C PHE A 11 50.30 -88.38 -62.84
N ALA A 12 50.30 -87.29 -62.06
CA ALA A 12 50.74 -85.99 -62.53
C ALA A 12 51.25 -85.17 -61.34
N ARG A 13 52.56 -85.26 -61.07
CA ARG A 13 53.24 -84.27 -60.23
C ARG A 13 53.19 -82.92 -60.98
N LEU A 14 52.17 -82.12 -60.69
CA LEU A 14 52.12 -80.72 -61.08
C LEU A 14 53.29 -80.01 -60.41
N LYS A 15 54.36 -79.76 -61.17
CA LYS A 15 55.39 -78.77 -60.82
C LYS A 15 54.72 -77.40 -60.84
N VAL A 16 54.21 -76.98 -59.69
CA VAL A 16 53.75 -75.61 -59.49
C VAL A 16 54.98 -74.70 -59.51
N SER A 17 55.17 -74.02 -60.63
CA SER A 17 56.18 -72.98 -60.79
C SER A 17 55.90 -71.84 -59.80
N SER A 18 56.90 -71.44 -59.01
CA SER A 18 56.80 -70.29 -58.09
C SER A 18 56.41 -68.99 -58.80
N LYS A 19 56.60 -68.94 -60.12
CA LYS A 19 56.21 -67.81 -60.99
C LYS A 19 54.69 -67.70 -61.15
N ASP A 20 53.95 -68.80 -61.21
CA ASP A 20 52.48 -68.79 -61.39
C ASP A 20 51.74 -68.54 -60.07
N VAL A 21 52.31 -68.99 -58.95
CA VAL A 21 51.82 -68.67 -57.61
C VAL A 21 52.04 -67.19 -57.29
N ASN A 22 53.21 -66.63 -57.63
CA ASN A 22 53.47 -65.19 -57.48
C ASN A 22 52.59 -64.32 -58.38
N LYS A 23 52.23 -64.79 -59.58
CA LYS A 23 51.32 -64.04 -60.47
C LYS A 23 49.89 -64.03 -59.95
N ARG A 24 49.43 -65.12 -59.32
CA ARG A 24 48.10 -65.21 -58.68
C ARG A 24 48.06 -64.46 -57.35
N LEU A 25 49.12 -64.52 -56.54
CA LEU A 25 49.26 -63.75 -55.29
C LEU A 25 49.29 -62.24 -55.55
N ARG A 26 50.05 -61.76 -56.55
CA ARG A 26 50.06 -60.33 -56.92
C ARG A 26 48.71 -59.82 -57.46
N LYS A 27 47.86 -60.70 -58.00
CA LYS A 27 46.52 -60.35 -58.49
C LYS A 27 45.50 -60.28 -57.34
N ILE A 28 45.68 -61.11 -56.30
CA ILE A 28 44.89 -61.08 -55.07
C ILE A 28 45.28 -59.87 -54.21
N GLU A 29 46.57 -59.54 -54.12
CA GLU A 29 47.11 -58.40 -53.38
C GLU A 29 46.68 -57.05 -53.99
N LYS A 30 46.66 -56.93 -55.33
CA LYS A 30 46.15 -55.72 -56.01
C LYS A 30 44.62 -55.57 -55.96
N GLY A 31 43.87 -56.65 -55.76
CA GLY A 31 42.41 -56.63 -55.62
C GLY A 31 41.95 -56.28 -54.20
N SER A 32 42.62 -56.83 -53.19
CA SER A 32 42.29 -56.63 -51.77
C SER A 32 42.69 -55.24 -51.25
N LEU A 33 43.84 -54.69 -51.66
CA LEU A 33 44.27 -53.34 -51.27
C LEU A 33 43.39 -52.22 -51.87
N ARG A 34 42.86 -52.42 -53.08
CA ARG A 34 41.92 -51.48 -53.72
C ARG A 34 40.55 -51.48 -53.05
N HIS A 35 40.13 -52.60 -52.46
CA HIS A 35 38.89 -52.69 -51.68
C HIS A 35 39.04 -52.16 -50.25
N ALA A 36 40.16 -52.47 -49.58
CA ALA A 36 40.43 -51.98 -48.22
C ALA A 36 40.53 -50.45 -48.18
N HIS A 37 41.21 -49.83 -49.14
CA HIS A 37 41.31 -48.37 -49.17
C HIS A 37 39.96 -47.70 -49.48
N LYS A 38 39.12 -48.25 -50.37
CA LYS A 38 37.81 -47.68 -50.70
C LYS A 38 36.77 -47.88 -49.59
N PHE A 39 36.85 -48.93 -48.77
CA PHE A 39 35.89 -49.20 -47.69
C PHE A 39 36.28 -48.59 -46.34
N VAL A 40 37.58 -48.43 -46.05
CA VAL A 40 38.05 -47.90 -44.75
C VAL A 40 38.12 -46.37 -44.75
N THR A 41 38.67 -45.73 -45.80
CA THR A 41 38.74 -44.26 -45.87
C THR A 41 37.35 -43.64 -46.03
N SER A 42 36.47 -44.25 -46.84
CA SER A 42 35.08 -43.78 -46.98
C SER A 42 34.23 -43.99 -45.72
N ARG A 43 34.62 -44.88 -44.80
CA ARG A 43 33.96 -45.04 -43.49
C ARG A 43 34.51 -44.08 -42.43
N LEU A 44 35.81 -43.75 -42.48
CA LEU A 44 36.42 -42.70 -41.63
C LEU A 44 35.92 -41.30 -41.99
N ASP A 45 35.75 -41.00 -43.28
CA ASP A 45 35.07 -39.76 -43.72
C ASP A 45 33.59 -39.74 -43.35
N ARG A 46 32.94 -40.90 -43.27
CA ARG A 46 31.58 -41.01 -42.71
C ARG A 46 31.58 -40.78 -41.20
N LEU A 47 32.60 -41.20 -40.45
CA LEU A 47 32.74 -40.91 -39.02
C LEU A 47 33.05 -39.44 -38.73
N SER A 48 33.87 -38.77 -39.55
CA SER A 48 34.12 -37.32 -39.41
C SER A 48 32.87 -36.50 -39.74
N ASN A 49 32.14 -36.88 -40.79
CA ASN A 49 30.85 -36.27 -41.14
C ASN A 49 29.76 -36.58 -40.11
N VAL A 50 29.73 -37.78 -39.51
CA VAL A 50 28.82 -38.13 -38.43
C VAL A 50 29.17 -37.38 -37.16
N ARG A 51 30.45 -37.27 -36.77
CA ARG A 51 30.91 -36.43 -35.65
C ARG A 51 30.53 -34.97 -35.86
N ARG A 52 30.75 -34.42 -37.06
CA ARG A 52 30.35 -33.04 -37.40
C ARG A 52 28.84 -32.85 -37.27
N ARG A 53 28.03 -33.79 -37.78
CA ARG A 53 26.57 -33.76 -37.65
C ARG A 53 26.13 -33.86 -36.19
N VAL A 54 26.73 -34.75 -35.40
CA VAL A 54 26.43 -34.90 -33.96
C VAL A 54 26.83 -33.65 -33.18
N SER A 55 27.99 -33.05 -33.44
CA SER A 55 28.41 -31.79 -32.81
C SER A 55 27.48 -30.64 -33.19
N VAL A 56 27.06 -30.54 -34.45
CA VAL A 56 26.07 -29.54 -34.88
C VAL A 56 24.74 -29.75 -34.16
N TRP A 57 24.27 -31.00 -34.03
CA TRP A 57 23.06 -31.31 -33.27
C TRP A 57 23.18 -30.95 -31.80
N ILE A 58 24.29 -31.26 -31.14
CA ILE A 58 24.53 -30.90 -29.74
C ILE A 58 24.54 -29.37 -29.56
N ILE A 59 25.23 -28.64 -30.45
CA ILE A 59 25.24 -27.17 -30.42
C ILE A 59 23.82 -26.62 -30.63
N LEU A 60 23.06 -27.17 -31.57
CA LEU A 60 21.69 -26.73 -31.87
C LEU A 60 20.76 -26.98 -30.67
N VAL A 61 20.92 -28.12 -29.99
CA VAL A 61 20.19 -28.43 -28.75
C VAL A 61 20.58 -27.47 -27.63
N LEU A 62 21.87 -27.18 -27.45
CA LEU A 62 22.34 -26.21 -26.44
C LEU A 62 21.84 -24.80 -26.73
N VAL A 63 21.81 -24.39 -28.01
CA VAL A 63 21.24 -23.11 -28.44
C VAL A 63 19.73 -23.07 -28.17
N MET A 64 18.99 -24.15 -28.44
CA MET A 64 17.57 -24.22 -28.10
C MET A 64 17.33 -24.13 -26.59
N ILE A 65 18.10 -24.87 -25.77
CA ILE A 65 18.00 -24.79 -24.30
C ILE A 65 18.31 -23.37 -23.82
N GLY A 66 19.37 -22.74 -24.36
CA GLY A 66 19.73 -21.36 -24.06
C GLY A 66 18.63 -20.36 -24.46
N ALA A 67 18.06 -20.51 -25.65
CA ALA A 67 16.95 -19.69 -26.13
C ALA A 67 15.70 -19.86 -25.26
N SER A 68 15.36 -21.09 -24.85
CA SER A 68 14.26 -21.36 -23.92
C SER A 68 14.51 -20.77 -22.53
N ALA A 69 15.75 -20.80 -22.03
CA ALA A 69 16.10 -20.18 -20.75
C ALA A 69 16.01 -18.65 -20.80
N VAL A 70 16.47 -18.02 -21.90
CA VAL A 70 16.34 -16.58 -22.14
C VAL A 70 14.87 -16.19 -22.28
N GLN A 71 14.09 -16.96 -23.05
CA GLN A 71 12.65 -16.75 -23.20
C GLN A 71 11.94 -16.87 -21.86
N TRP A 72 12.25 -17.89 -21.04
CA TRP A 72 11.68 -18.04 -19.70
C TRP A 72 12.05 -16.87 -18.78
N HIS A 73 13.29 -16.38 -18.83
CA HIS A 73 13.72 -15.23 -18.04
C HIS A 73 13.00 -13.93 -18.44
N ILE A 74 12.83 -13.69 -19.75
CA ILE A 74 12.09 -12.52 -20.27
C ILE A 74 10.59 -12.64 -19.94
N SER A 75 10.01 -13.82 -20.16
CA SER A 75 8.58 -14.08 -19.94
C SER A 75 8.19 -14.20 -18.47
N ARG A 76 9.14 -14.47 -17.56
CA ARG A 76 8.92 -14.50 -16.10
C ARG A 76 8.14 -13.25 -15.66
N ASN A 77 8.58 -12.07 -16.08
CA ASN A 77 8.00 -10.81 -15.65
C ASN A 77 6.55 -10.63 -16.17
N SER A 78 6.19 -11.28 -17.27
CA SER A 78 4.83 -11.26 -17.84
C SER A 78 3.87 -12.25 -17.17
N PHE A 79 4.39 -13.30 -16.53
CA PHE A 79 3.58 -14.34 -15.86
C PHE A 79 3.63 -14.26 -14.32
N THR A 80 4.44 -13.37 -13.74
CA THR A 80 4.43 -13.09 -12.31
C THR A 80 3.51 -11.91 -12.01
N THR A 81 2.44 -12.13 -11.24
CA THR A 81 1.69 -11.05 -10.62
C THR A 81 2.31 -10.73 -9.27
N MET A 82 2.48 -9.45 -8.94
CA MET A 82 2.84 -9.03 -7.58
C MET A 82 1.73 -9.50 -6.62
N ALA A 83 2.00 -10.56 -5.86
CA ALA A 83 1.10 -11.04 -4.83
C ALA A 83 1.56 -10.47 -3.48
N TYR A 84 0.65 -9.78 -2.78
CA TYR A 84 0.93 -9.33 -1.42
C TYR A 84 1.02 -10.54 -0.49
N THR A 85 2.18 -10.74 0.13
CA THR A 85 2.36 -11.75 1.18
C THR A 85 1.90 -11.21 2.53
N SER A 86 1.38 -12.08 3.39
CA SER A 86 1.17 -11.76 4.80
C SER A 86 2.51 -11.74 5.55
N GLY A 87 2.58 -10.96 6.62
CA GLY A 87 3.76 -10.78 7.46
C GLY A 87 4.41 -9.41 7.32
N GLY A 88 5.59 -9.28 7.92
CA GLY A 88 6.41 -8.07 7.83
C GLY A 88 5.98 -6.94 8.77
N SER A 89 6.79 -5.89 8.78
CA SER A 89 6.55 -4.68 9.56
C SER A 89 6.62 -3.47 8.65
N TYR A 90 5.69 -2.53 8.83
CA TYR A 90 5.76 -1.20 8.24
C TYR A 90 6.04 -0.16 9.32
N SER A 91 6.85 0.84 9.01
CA SER A 91 7.21 1.92 9.93
C SER A 91 6.93 3.27 9.27
N GLU A 92 6.15 4.11 9.94
CA GLU A 92 5.69 5.39 9.41
C GLU A 92 6.04 6.54 10.35
N GLY A 93 6.65 7.59 9.80
CA GLY A 93 6.90 8.84 10.52
C GLY A 93 5.73 9.81 10.40
N VAL A 94 5.26 10.34 11.53
CA VAL A 94 4.19 11.34 11.61
C VAL A 94 4.62 12.52 12.49
N LEU A 95 4.07 13.69 12.20
CA LEU A 95 4.44 14.93 12.86
C LEU A 95 3.60 15.18 14.12
N GLY A 96 4.26 15.65 15.17
CA GLY A 96 3.64 16.11 16.40
C GLY A 96 3.63 15.07 17.52
N PRO A 97 3.36 15.52 18.76
CA PRO A 97 3.45 14.65 19.93
C PRO A 97 2.33 13.60 19.96
N LEU A 98 2.61 12.48 20.62
CA LEU A 98 1.69 11.37 20.85
C LEU A 98 1.55 11.13 22.36
N GLU A 99 0.68 11.92 22.99
CA GLU A 99 0.47 11.86 24.44
C GLU A 99 -0.71 10.98 24.82
N ASN A 100 -1.72 10.92 23.96
CA ASN A 100 -2.96 10.23 24.25
C ASN A 100 -3.42 9.38 23.05
N LEU A 101 -3.78 8.14 23.32
CA LEU A 101 -4.30 7.18 22.34
C LEU A 101 -5.83 7.08 22.35
N ASN A 102 -6.52 7.76 23.26
CA ASN A 102 -7.98 7.80 23.25
C ASN A 102 -8.48 8.75 22.16
N PRO A 103 -9.22 8.26 21.16
CA PRO A 103 -9.49 8.99 19.94
C PRO A 103 -10.37 10.23 20.14
N ILE A 104 -11.17 10.29 21.22
CA ILE A 104 -12.04 11.45 21.49
C ILE A 104 -11.25 12.69 21.93
N PHE A 105 -9.99 12.51 22.35
CA PHE A 105 -9.08 13.58 22.78
C PHE A 105 -7.96 13.88 21.77
N ALA A 106 -7.93 13.20 20.62
CA ALA A 106 -6.85 13.31 19.64
C ALA A 106 -6.81 14.70 18.97
N LYS A 107 -5.70 15.42 19.16
CA LYS A 107 -5.46 16.76 18.60
C LYS A 107 -4.45 16.73 17.46
N THR A 108 -3.33 16.04 17.67
CA THR A 108 -2.18 16.07 16.75
C THR A 108 -2.38 15.12 15.57
N ASN A 109 -1.57 15.26 14.52
CA ASN A 109 -1.57 14.31 13.40
C ASN A 109 -1.19 12.92 13.88
N ALA A 110 -0.17 12.80 14.75
CA ALA A 110 0.22 11.53 15.34
C ALA A 110 -0.92 10.83 16.09
N GLU A 111 -1.65 11.56 16.94
CA GLU A 111 -2.79 11.01 17.70
C GLU A 111 -3.95 10.62 16.78
N LYS A 112 -4.25 11.42 15.75
CA LYS A 112 -5.29 11.12 14.76
C LYS A 112 -4.93 9.92 13.89
N SER A 113 -3.66 9.77 13.52
CA SER A 113 -3.17 8.60 12.78
C SER A 113 -3.26 7.35 13.64
N ALA A 114 -2.83 7.42 14.90
CA ALA A 114 -3.01 6.32 15.85
C ALA A 114 -4.48 5.93 16.01
N ALA A 115 -5.38 6.92 16.15
CA ALA A 115 -6.82 6.70 16.26
C ALA A 115 -7.39 5.93 15.06
N LYS A 116 -7.01 6.29 13.83
CA LYS A 116 -7.46 5.61 12.60
C LYS A 116 -6.98 4.16 12.48
N LEU A 117 -5.83 3.84 13.06
CA LEU A 117 -5.27 2.47 13.05
C LEU A 117 -5.90 1.60 14.14
N LEU A 118 -6.20 2.19 15.31
CA LEU A 118 -6.67 1.49 16.50
C LEU A 118 -8.20 1.39 16.60
N PHE A 119 -8.97 2.31 16.01
CA PHE A 119 -10.40 2.37 16.24
C PHE A 119 -11.19 2.38 14.94
N SER A 120 -12.32 1.69 14.98
CA SER A 120 -13.32 1.74 13.93
C SER A 120 -14.36 2.84 14.21
N SER A 121 -14.98 3.33 13.14
CA SER A 121 -16.05 4.33 13.13
C SER A 121 -17.29 3.74 12.44
N LEU A 122 -18.43 4.43 12.46
CA LEU A 122 -19.59 3.99 11.66
C LEU A 122 -19.28 4.11 10.15
N TYR A 123 -18.70 5.24 9.77
CA TYR A 123 -18.24 5.56 8.41
C TYR A 123 -16.79 6.01 8.41
N ARG A 124 -16.14 5.94 7.25
CA ARG A 124 -14.77 6.44 7.04
C ARG A 124 -14.61 7.02 5.64
N TYR A 125 -13.55 7.79 5.45
CA TYR A 125 -13.13 8.22 4.11
C TYR A 125 -12.19 7.17 3.50
N ASP A 126 -12.40 6.85 2.23
CA ASP A 126 -11.44 6.06 1.46
C ASP A 126 -10.28 6.93 0.92
N SER A 127 -9.34 6.31 0.20
CA SER A 127 -8.17 7.00 -0.38
C SER A 127 -8.53 8.07 -1.41
N THR A 128 -9.75 8.07 -1.93
CA THR A 128 -10.25 9.09 -2.87
C THR A 128 -10.98 10.22 -2.16
N GLY A 129 -11.10 10.17 -0.83
CA GLY A 129 -11.86 11.13 -0.02
C GLY A 129 -13.36 10.91 -0.06
N ASN A 130 -13.84 9.79 -0.61
CA ASN A 130 -15.26 9.45 -0.61
C ASN A 130 -15.64 8.76 0.69
N ILE A 131 -16.85 9.04 1.16
CA ILE A 131 -17.37 8.39 2.37
C ILE A 131 -17.79 6.95 2.06
N LYS A 132 -17.38 6.03 2.93
CA LYS A 132 -17.66 4.59 2.86
C LYS A 132 -18.09 4.08 4.22
N ALA A 133 -18.93 3.07 4.22
CA ALA A 133 -19.31 2.38 5.44
C ALA A 133 -18.08 1.66 6.05
N ASP A 134 -17.89 1.82 7.35
CA ASP A 134 -16.88 1.09 8.13
C ASP A 134 -17.58 -0.02 8.91
N ILE A 135 -17.94 0.16 10.19
CA ILE A 135 -18.74 -0.86 10.90
C ILE A 135 -20.24 -0.80 10.59
N ALA A 136 -20.70 0.26 9.94
CA ALA A 136 -22.07 0.35 9.46
C ALA A 136 -22.32 -0.65 8.32
N ASP A 137 -23.47 -1.30 8.33
CA ASP A 137 -23.99 -2.15 7.26
C ASP A 137 -24.85 -1.32 6.30
N SER A 138 -25.76 -0.50 6.85
CA SER A 138 -26.67 0.33 6.07
C SER A 138 -27.12 1.56 6.87
N VAL A 139 -27.56 2.61 6.16
CA VAL A 139 -28.26 3.76 6.74
C VAL A 139 -29.60 3.96 6.04
N SER A 140 -30.66 4.14 6.83
CA SER A 140 -31.98 4.56 6.36
C SER A 140 -32.22 6.00 6.78
N VAL A 141 -32.69 6.83 5.85
CA VAL A 141 -32.97 8.26 6.07
C VAL A 141 -34.45 8.51 5.82
N ASN A 142 -35.10 9.32 6.67
CA ASN A 142 -36.47 9.74 6.41
C ASN A 142 -36.55 10.82 5.32
N ASP A 143 -37.73 11.04 4.75
CA ASP A 143 -37.95 12.01 3.65
C ASP A 143 -37.56 13.45 4.01
N LYS A 144 -37.56 13.79 5.31
CA LYS A 144 -37.21 15.13 5.82
C LYS A 144 -35.71 15.30 6.09
N GLU A 145 -34.91 14.25 5.95
CA GLU A 145 -33.48 14.23 6.31
C GLU A 145 -33.20 14.67 7.76
N THR A 146 -34.13 14.37 8.67
CA THR A 146 -34.03 14.67 10.11
C THR A 146 -33.82 13.42 10.96
N GLU A 147 -34.02 12.23 10.40
CA GLU A 147 -33.86 10.96 11.11
C GLU A 147 -33.00 10.00 10.29
N TYR A 148 -31.93 9.49 10.93
CA TYR A 148 -30.99 8.55 10.33
C TYR A 148 -30.91 7.32 11.22
N THR A 149 -31.23 6.14 10.66
CA THR A 149 -31.10 4.86 11.38
C THR A 149 -29.95 4.07 10.77
N VAL A 150 -28.90 3.86 11.55
CA VAL A 150 -27.69 3.15 11.14
C VAL A 150 -27.72 1.75 11.73
N LYS A 151 -27.65 0.75 10.85
CA LYS A 151 -27.50 -0.65 11.22
C LYS A 151 -26.02 -1.03 11.23
N LEU A 152 -25.57 -1.76 12.23
CA LEU A 152 -24.22 -2.26 12.38
C LEU A 152 -24.05 -3.60 11.67
N LYS A 153 -22.83 -3.88 11.20
CA LYS A 153 -22.44 -5.21 10.72
C LYS A 153 -22.55 -6.24 11.86
N LYS A 154 -22.73 -7.51 11.50
CA LYS A 154 -22.76 -8.61 12.47
C LYS A 154 -21.35 -9.06 12.86
N GLY A 155 -21.19 -9.58 14.08
CA GLY A 155 -19.96 -10.21 14.55
C GLY A 155 -18.80 -9.23 14.78
N LEU A 156 -19.10 -7.95 15.03
CA LEU A 156 -18.10 -6.94 15.34
C LEU A 156 -17.48 -7.22 16.71
N LYS A 157 -16.16 -7.13 16.80
CA LYS A 157 -15.41 -7.43 18.02
C LYS A 157 -14.35 -6.39 18.33
N TRP A 158 -14.11 -6.19 19.61
CA TRP A 158 -12.94 -5.53 20.16
C TRP A 158 -11.73 -6.47 20.13
N SER A 159 -10.54 -5.91 20.29
CA SER A 159 -9.28 -6.68 20.30
C SER A 159 -9.17 -7.62 21.51
N ASP A 160 -9.93 -7.41 22.56
CA ASP A 160 -10.06 -8.32 23.72
C ASP A 160 -11.11 -9.42 23.52
N GLY A 161 -11.79 -9.45 22.37
CA GLY A 161 -12.78 -10.46 22.00
C GLY A 161 -14.23 -10.13 22.39
N GLN A 162 -14.46 -9.07 23.18
CA GLN A 162 -15.79 -8.58 23.52
C GLN A 162 -16.52 -8.07 22.27
N ASP A 163 -17.85 -8.19 22.28
CA ASP A 163 -18.66 -7.73 21.16
C ASP A 163 -18.74 -6.20 21.12
N LEU A 164 -18.59 -5.63 19.92
CA LEU A 164 -18.82 -4.22 19.66
C LEU A 164 -20.27 -4.05 19.18
N THR A 165 -21.06 -3.29 19.92
CA THR A 165 -22.51 -3.17 19.71
C THR A 165 -23.00 -1.72 19.66
N ALA A 166 -24.30 -1.53 19.42
CA ALA A 166 -24.95 -0.22 19.49
C ALA A 166 -24.78 0.45 20.88
N ASP A 167 -24.55 -0.33 21.94
CA ASP A 167 -24.27 0.21 23.26
C ASP A 167 -22.96 1.01 23.33
N ASP A 168 -21.91 0.57 22.62
CA ASP A 168 -20.63 1.29 22.54
C ASP A 168 -20.78 2.60 21.76
N VAL A 169 -21.58 2.58 20.69
CA VAL A 169 -21.89 3.77 19.88
C VAL A 169 -22.64 4.80 20.73
N ILE A 170 -23.71 4.39 21.41
CA ILE A 170 -24.50 5.27 22.27
C ILE A 170 -23.66 5.79 23.44
N PHE A 171 -22.84 4.95 24.05
CA PHE A 171 -21.92 5.36 25.11
C PHE A 171 -20.94 6.44 24.62
N THR A 172 -20.32 6.21 23.46
CA THR A 172 -19.41 7.18 22.84
C THR A 172 -20.12 8.51 22.59
N LEU A 173 -21.31 8.49 22.00
CA LEU A 173 -22.09 9.70 21.72
C LEU A 173 -22.47 10.48 22.99
N LYS A 174 -22.81 9.79 24.08
CA LYS A 174 -23.05 10.44 25.39
C LYS A 174 -21.81 11.17 25.90
N LEU A 175 -20.62 10.57 25.73
CA LEU A 175 -19.37 11.22 26.11
C LEU A 175 -19.07 12.44 25.23
N LEU A 176 -19.27 12.32 23.91
CA LEU A 176 -19.06 13.44 22.97
C LEU A 176 -20.05 14.61 23.20
N ALA A 177 -21.26 14.31 23.67
CA ALA A 177 -22.25 15.33 24.03
C ALA A 177 -21.98 15.98 25.40
N ASN A 178 -21.21 15.34 26.29
CA ASN A 178 -20.97 15.83 27.64
C ASN A 178 -19.85 16.88 27.69
N PRO A 179 -20.11 18.14 28.08
CA PRO A 179 -19.08 19.17 28.21
C PRO A 179 -17.97 18.84 29.21
N GLU A 180 -18.25 18.08 30.26
CA GLU A 180 -17.27 17.73 31.31
C GLU A 180 -16.15 16.83 30.80
N VAL A 181 -16.40 16.10 29.71
CA VAL A 181 -15.40 15.24 29.08
C VAL A 181 -14.30 16.08 28.43
N GLY A 182 -14.65 17.25 27.87
CA GLY A 182 -13.71 18.05 27.08
C GLY A 182 -13.18 17.30 25.86
N ALA A 183 -14.06 16.60 25.13
CA ALA A 183 -13.73 15.94 23.88
C ALA A 183 -13.42 16.96 22.78
N GLU A 184 -12.48 16.62 21.88
CA GLU A 184 -12.14 17.48 20.74
C GLU A 184 -13.21 17.41 19.63
N ILE A 185 -13.94 16.30 19.57
CA ILE A 185 -15.06 16.10 18.65
C ILE A 185 -16.31 16.71 19.29
N SER A 186 -16.87 17.73 18.62
CA SER A 186 -18.02 18.49 19.12
C SER A 186 -19.24 18.38 18.19
N GLY A 187 -20.33 19.09 18.52
CA GLY A 187 -21.54 19.14 17.68
C GLY A 187 -22.64 18.12 18.04
N TRP A 188 -22.43 17.30 19.08
CA TRP A 188 -23.37 16.23 19.45
C TRP A 188 -24.46 16.64 20.45
N LYS A 189 -24.34 17.81 21.09
CA LYS A 189 -25.26 18.28 22.14
C LYS A 189 -26.71 18.47 21.68
N SER A 190 -26.90 18.88 20.43
CA SER A 190 -28.23 19.18 19.86
C SER A 190 -28.87 18.00 19.13
N ILE A 191 -28.14 16.87 19.01
CA ILE A 191 -28.61 15.67 18.31
C ILE A 191 -29.08 14.66 19.35
N LYS A 192 -30.29 14.14 19.19
CA LYS A 192 -30.77 13.01 19.99
C LYS A 192 -30.33 11.70 19.34
N PHE A 193 -29.95 10.74 20.16
CA PHE A 193 -29.54 9.42 19.69
C PHE A 193 -30.13 8.32 20.59
N GLU A 194 -30.64 7.28 19.96
CA GLU A 194 -31.41 6.21 20.62
C GLU A 194 -30.94 4.84 20.12
N LYS A 195 -30.83 3.89 21.05
CA LYS A 195 -30.60 2.48 20.72
C LYS A 195 -31.93 1.89 20.26
N VAL A 196 -32.02 1.46 19.01
CA VAL A 196 -33.22 0.78 18.47
C VAL A 196 -33.15 -0.73 18.76
N SER A 197 -31.95 -1.30 18.63
CA SER A 197 -31.63 -2.70 18.91
C SER A 197 -30.13 -2.82 19.24
N ASP A 198 -29.63 -4.02 19.52
CA ASP A 198 -28.19 -4.26 19.76
C ASP A 198 -27.31 -3.93 18.55
N ASP A 199 -27.89 -3.94 17.34
CA ASP A 199 -27.22 -3.67 16.08
C ASP A 199 -27.75 -2.40 15.37
N SER A 200 -28.53 -1.54 16.03
CA SER A 200 -29.11 -0.36 15.37
C SER A 200 -29.17 0.87 16.26
N VAL A 201 -28.72 1.99 15.71
CA VAL A 201 -28.71 3.32 16.36
C VAL A 201 -29.49 4.30 15.50
N LYS A 202 -30.42 5.03 16.12
CA LYS A 202 -31.19 6.10 15.49
C LYS A 202 -30.66 7.45 15.95
N PHE A 203 -30.48 8.36 14.99
CA PHE A 203 -30.14 9.76 15.20
C PHE A 203 -31.32 10.63 14.80
N ILE A 204 -31.65 11.63 15.62
CA ILE A 204 -32.74 12.58 15.38
C ILE A 204 -32.14 13.99 15.47
N LEU A 205 -32.16 14.68 14.34
CA LEU A 205 -31.56 15.98 14.14
C LEU A 205 -32.59 17.09 14.35
N PRO A 206 -32.16 18.28 14.82
CA PRO A 206 -33.05 19.43 15.02
C PRO A 206 -33.55 20.06 13.71
N SER A 207 -32.83 19.83 12.61
CA SER A 207 -33.15 20.33 11.27
C SER A 207 -32.64 19.37 10.20
N SER A 208 -33.17 19.48 8.98
CA SER A 208 -32.67 18.73 7.82
C SER A 208 -31.17 18.98 7.64
N TYR A 209 -30.41 17.91 7.45
CA TYR A 209 -28.97 17.98 7.19
C TYR A 209 -28.52 16.79 6.33
N SER A 210 -28.65 16.92 5.01
CA SER A 210 -28.27 15.90 4.03
C SER A 210 -26.87 15.29 4.21
N PRO A 211 -25.79 16.04 4.52
CA PRO A 211 -24.45 15.46 4.65
C PRO A 211 -24.18 14.85 6.04
N PHE A 212 -25.21 14.54 6.84
CA PHE A 212 -25.04 14.02 8.21
C PHE A 212 -24.17 12.76 8.31
N VAL A 213 -24.16 11.91 7.29
CA VAL A 213 -23.31 10.71 7.24
C VAL A 213 -21.83 11.07 7.42
N HIS A 214 -21.38 12.26 6.97
CA HIS A 214 -20.03 12.77 7.18
C HIS A 214 -19.68 13.07 8.65
N ALA A 215 -20.69 13.29 9.51
CA ALA A 215 -20.48 13.43 10.95
C ALA A 215 -20.30 12.06 11.64
N LEU A 216 -20.71 10.96 11.00
CA LEU A 216 -20.64 9.61 11.56
C LEU A 216 -19.25 8.95 11.43
N THR A 217 -18.21 9.74 11.14
CA THR A 217 -16.83 9.26 11.07
C THR A 217 -16.08 9.31 12.40
N PHE A 218 -16.78 9.60 13.50
CA PHE A 218 -16.20 9.62 14.84
C PHE A 218 -15.78 8.20 15.28
N PRO A 219 -14.61 8.04 15.92
CA PRO A 219 -14.18 6.74 16.42
C PRO A 219 -15.02 6.29 17.60
N ILE A 220 -15.33 5.00 17.67
CA ILE A 220 -16.09 4.39 18.76
C ILE A 220 -15.13 3.89 19.85
N ILE A 221 -15.50 4.07 21.11
CA ILE A 221 -14.72 3.64 22.27
C ILE A 221 -15.47 2.58 23.12
N PRO A 222 -14.75 1.69 23.81
CA PRO A 222 -15.36 0.53 24.48
C PRO A 222 -16.10 0.92 25.75
N LYS A 223 -17.43 0.74 25.75
CA LYS A 223 -18.27 0.97 26.93
C LYS A 223 -17.87 0.05 28.07
N HIS A 224 -17.55 -1.21 27.80
CA HIS A 224 -17.23 -2.19 28.85
C HIS A 224 -15.99 -1.83 29.66
N ILE A 225 -15.07 -1.04 29.10
CA ILE A 225 -13.87 -0.54 29.79
C ILE A 225 -14.16 0.78 30.52
N LEU A 226 -14.96 1.66 29.94
CA LEU A 226 -15.04 3.06 30.37
C LEU A 226 -16.35 3.43 31.09
N LYS A 227 -17.34 2.53 31.16
CA LYS A 227 -18.68 2.81 31.71
C LYS A 227 -18.69 3.32 33.16
N ASP A 228 -17.73 2.90 33.97
CA ASP A 228 -17.67 3.22 35.41
C ASP A 228 -16.76 4.43 35.69
N VAL A 229 -16.16 5.02 34.64
CA VAL A 229 -15.28 6.18 34.75
C VAL A 229 -16.11 7.46 34.74
N LYS A 230 -15.93 8.32 35.74
CA LYS A 230 -16.56 9.64 35.77
C LYS A 230 -16.10 10.46 34.56
N PRO A 231 -17.00 11.16 33.84
CA PRO A 231 -16.66 11.97 32.67
C PRO A 231 -15.48 12.92 32.88
N SER A 232 -15.42 13.60 34.03
CA SER A 232 -14.34 14.53 34.40
C SER A 232 -12.95 13.87 34.53
N ASN A 233 -12.91 12.57 34.81
CA ASN A 233 -11.67 11.83 35.09
C ASN A 233 -11.20 11.03 33.86
N LEU A 234 -11.97 11.05 32.77
CA LEU A 234 -11.71 10.22 31.60
C LEU A 234 -10.36 10.54 30.94
N ARG A 235 -9.88 11.78 31.04
CA ARG A 235 -8.60 12.23 30.49
C ARG A 235 -7.38 11.65 31.23
N GLU A 236 -7.56 11.19 32.46
CA GLU A 236 -6.49 10.61 33.29
C GLU A 236 -6.48 9.08 33.28
N HIS A 237 -7.49 8.45 32.67
CA HIS A 237 -7.67 7.01 32.67
C HIS A 237 -6.58 6.27 31.86
N ASP A 238 -6.15 5.10 32.33
CA ASP A 238 -5.06 4.31 31.71
C ASP A 238 -5.36 3.84 30.28
N PHE A 239 -6.64 3.76 29.91
CA PHE A 239 -7.08 3.52 28.52
C PHE A 239 -6.42 4.51 27.53
N ASN A 240 -6.13 5.73 27.96
CA ASN A 240 -5.49 6.76 27.15
C ASN A 240 -4.04 6.41 26.77
N LYS A 241 -3.41 5.45 27.45
CA LYS A 241 -2.04 4.99 27.19
C LYS A 241 -1.98 3.56 26.66
N SER A 242 -2.96 2.72 27.02
CA SER A 242 -3.04 1.31 26.63
C SER A 242 -4.48 0.95 26.20
N PRO A 243 -4.93 1.42 25.03
CA PRO A 243 -6.32 1.23 24.62
C PRO A 243 -6.62 -0.19 24.15
N ILE A 244 -7.84 -0.65 24.43
CA ILE A 244 -8.49 -1.73 23.68
C ILE A 244 -9.05 -1.14 22.37
N SER A 245 -8.74 -1.82 21.26
CA SER A 245 -8.94 -1.35 19.89
C SER A 245 -10.02 -2.13 19.15
N SER A 246 -10.64 -1.53 18.14
CA SER A 246 -11.57 -2.18 17.20
C SER A 246 -11.15 -2.04 15.74
N GLY A 247 -10.06 -1.32 15.47
CA GLY A 247 -9.52 -1.07 14.14
C GLY A 247 -8.70 -2.23 13.59
N PRO A 248 -8.06 -2.04 12.42
CA PRO A 248 -7.23 -3.06 11.78
C PRO A 248 -6.04 -3.48 12.63
N PHE A 249 -5.49 -2.60 13.47
CA PHE A 249 -4.38 -2.93 14.34
C PHE A 249 -4.75 -2.79 15.82
N ALA A 250 -4.12 -3.62 16.64
CA ALA A 250 -4.23 -3.59 18.09
C ALA A 250 -2.99 -2.98 18.74
N PHE A 251 -3.22 -2.31 19.88
CA PHE A 251 -2.15 -1.76 20.70
C PHE A 251 -1.21 -2.87 21.19
N ARG A 252 0.10 -2.62 21.10
CA ARG A 252 1.12 -3.51 21.69
C ARG A 252 1.98 -2.78 22.72
N LEU A 253 2.53 -1.62 22.36
CA LEU A 253 3.41 -0.85 23.24
C LEU A 253 3.51 0.61 22.78
N LEU A 254 3.54 1.54 23.72
CA LEU A 254 3.99 2.91 23.49
C LEU A 254 5.35 3.11 24.17
N GLN A 255 6.36 3.50 23.40
CA GLN A 255 7.74 3.68 23.88
C GLN A 255 8.20 5.12 23.71
N ASN A 256 8.82 5.68 24.74
CA ASN A 256 9.59 6.93 24.63
C ASN A 256 10.99 6.59 24.10
N VAL A 257 11.37 7.18 22.98
CA VAL A 257 12.70 6.98 22.37
C VAL A 257 13.72 7.95 22.95
N THR A 258 13.30 9.18 23.21
CA THR A 258 14.12 10.21 23.83
C THR A 258 13.73 10.39 25.30
N SER A 259 14.71 10.74 26.13
CA SER A 259 14.49 10.90 27.58
C SER A 259 13.52 12.03 27.93
N ASP A 260 13.40 13.03 27.06
CA ASP A 260 12.45 14.14 27.18
C ASP A 260 11.04 13.78 26.69
N GLY A 261 10.83 12.59 26.13
CA GLY A 261 9.55 12.12 25.59
C GLY A 261 9.12 12.78 24.28
N SER A 262 9.96 13.62 23.65
CA SER A 262 9.61 14.35 22.42
C SER A 262 9.48 13.45 21.20
N LYS A 263 10.18 12.31 21.18
CA LYS A 263 10.04 11.25 20.17
C LYS A 263 9.48 9.99 20.81
N LYS A 264 8.37 9.47 20.25
CA LYS A 264 7.71 8.25 20.71
C LYS A 264 7.46 7.29 19.57
N VAL A 265 7.42 5.99 19.88
CA VAL A 265 7.04 4.94 18.93
C VAL A 265 5.87 4.16 19.49
N LEU A 266 4.78 4.16 18.73
CA LEU A 266 3.62 3.31 18.98
C LEU A 266 3.78 2.05 18.14
N TYR A 267 4.00 0.94 18.82
CA TYR A 267 4.01 -0.38 18.23
C TYR A 267 2.62 -0.98 18.25
N LEU A 268 2.19 -1.44 17.09
CA LEU A 268 0.91 -2.08 16.86
C LEU A 268 1.12 -3.47 16.24
N GLN A 269 0.17 -4.35 16.48
CA GLN A 269 0.11 -5.68 15.89
C GLN A 269 -1.20 -5.88 15.12
N SER A 270 -1.22 -6.75 14.12
CA SER A 270 -2.44 -7.06 13.37
C SER A 270 -3.57 -7.50 14.31
N ASN A 271 -4.75 -6.90 14.17
CA ASN A 271 -5.93 -7.32 14.93
C ASN A 271 -6.63 -8.48 14.21
N SER A 272 -6.53 -9.69 14.74
CA SER A 272 -7.21 -10.87 14.18
C SER A 272 -8.72 -10.79 14.29
N ASN A 273 -9.24 -9.96 15.20
CA ASN A 273 -10.67 -9.74 15.41
C ASN A 273 -11.24 -8.59 14.55
N TYR A 274 -10.43 -7.97 13.68
CA TYR A 274 -10.92 -6.90 12.82
C TYR A 274 -11.96 -7.42 11.83
N TYR A 275 -13.12 -6.75 11.79
CA TYR A 275 -14.27 -7.18 10.96
C TYR A 275 -13.92 -7.26 9.46
N GLY A 276 -12.95 -6.47 9.00
CA GLY A 276 -12.49 -6.42 7.61
C GLY A 276 -11.52 -7.54 7.22
N GLY A 277 -11.29 -8.50 8.13
CA GLY A 277 -10.27 -9.53 7.99
C GLY A 277 -8.92 -9.09 8.54
N THR A 278 -8.09 -10.07 8.92
CA THR A 278 -6.76 -9.78 9.49
C THR A 278 -5.90 -9.01 8.49
N PRO A 279 -5.29 -7.86 8.89
CA PRO A 279 -4.38 -7.14 8.02
C PRO A 279 -3.24 -8.04 7.54
N LYS A 280 -2.77 -7.80 6.31
CA LYS A 280 -1.62 -8.53 5.77
C LYS A 280 -0.33 -8.20 6.52
N LEU A 281 -0.17 -6.95 6.97
CA LEU A 281 0.96 -6.54 7.79
C LEU A 281 0.80 -7.09 9.21
N GLU A 282 1.83 -7.79 9.70
CA GLU A 282 1.84 -8.31 11.07
C GLU A 282 2.07 -7.20 12.10
N ARG A 283 2.95 -6.24 11.77
CA ARG A 283 3.32 -5.12 12.65
C ARG A 283 3.23 -3.77 11.94
N PHE A 284 2.76 -2.77 12.68
CA PHE A 284 2.79 -1.38 12.27
C PHE A 284 3.47 -0.56 13.36
N GLN A 285 4.44 0.28 13.00
CA GLN A 285 5.18 1.11 13.92
C GLN A 285 4.96 2.58 13.55
N LEU A 286 4.30 3.33 14.40
CA LEU A 286 4.03 4.74 14.18
C LEU A 286 5.02 5.56 15.01
N TYR A 287 5.94 6.24 14.33
CA TYR A 287 6.95 7.10 14.93
C TYR A 287 6.45 8.54 14.97
N ALA A 288 6.23 9.06 16.17
CA ALA A 288 5.85 10.45 16.40
C ALA A 288 7.11 11.30 16.57
N TYR A 289 7.31 12.26 15.65
CA TYR A 289 8.47 13.15 15.63
C TYR A 289 8.08 14.60 15.97
N PRO A 290 8.95 15.33 16.68
CA PRO A 290 8.68 16.72 17.02
C PRO A 290 8.86 17.67 15.82
N THR A 291 9.71 17.31 14.85
CA THR A 291 10.03 18.17 13.69
C THR A 291 10.06 17.38 12.38
N GLN A 292 9.84 18.08 11.26
CA GLN A 292 10.01 17.51 9.92
C GLN A 292 11.47 17.14 9.60
N ASP A 293 12.45 17.86 10.17
CA ASP A 293 13.86 17.57 9.99
C ASP A 293 14.24 16.21 10.60
N ASP A 294 13.67 15.87 11.75
CA ASP A 294 13.85 14.55 12.38
C ASP A 294 13.26 13.43 11.52
N ILE A 295 12.11 13.67 10.88
CA ILE A 295 11.50 12.73 9.93
C ILE A 295 12.43 12.54 8.72
N ALA A 296 12.93 13.63 8.13
CA ALA A 296 13.83 13.58 6.99
C ALA A 296 15.14 12.85 7.31
N LYS A 297 15.70 13.06 8.51
CA LYS A 297 16.85 12.30 9.02
C LYS A 297 16.53 10.81 9.15
N SER A 298 15.35 10.47 9.67
CA SER A 298 14.92 9.09 9.89
C SER A 298 14.69 8.31 8.59
N LEU A 299 14.27 8.99 7.52
CA LEU A 299 14.24 8.42 6.16
C LEU A 299 15.65 8.10 5.66
N ARG A 300 16.62 9.01 5.83
CA ARG A 300 18.02 8.78 5.40
C ARG A 300 18.65 7.60 6.12
N THR A 301 18.39 7.46 7.42
CA THR A 301 18.89 6.33 8.23
C THR A 301 18.07 5.05 8.08
N ARG A 302 16.99 5.06 7.28
CA ARG A 302 16.05 3.94 7.10
C ARG A 302 15.42 3.44 8.41
N GLU A 303 15.24 4.36 9.37
CA GLU A 303 14.51 4.06 10.61
C GLU A 303 13.00 3.92 10.32
N ILE A 304 12.49 4.72 9.38
CA ILE A 304 11.11 4.66 8.89
C ILE A 304 11.07 4.28 7.42
N THR A 305 9.98 3.62 7.01
CA THR A 305 9.73 3.17 5.64
C THR A 305 8.95 4.21 4.81
N GLY A 306 8.21 5.09 5.46
CA GLY A 306 7.42 6.12 4.78
C GLY A 306 6.96 7.25 5.71
N THR A 307 6.46 8.32 5.12
CA THR A 307 5.83 9.45 5.83
C THR A 307 4.97 10.26 4.88
N PRO A 308 3.81 10.76 5.33
CA PRO A 308 3.02 11.74 4.58
C PRO A 308 3.42 13.20 4.87
N GLU A 309 4.38 13.45 5.79
CA GLU A 309 4.62 14.78 6.38
C GLU A 309 5.64 15.63 5.60
N LEU A 310 6.25 15.10 4.54
CA LEU A 310 7.33 15.75 3.79
C LEU A 310 6.98 15.93 2.31
N ILE A 311 7.43 17.04 1.73
CA ILE A 311 7.35 17.28 0.29
C ILE A 311 8.52 16.56 -0.38
N TYR A 312 8.21 15.53 -1.17
CA TYR A 312 9.21 14.69 -1.83
C TYR A 312 10.20 15.48 -2.71
N ASN A 313 9.71 16.46 -3.46
CA ASN A 313 10.54 17.27 -4.36
C ASN A 313 11.57 18.14 -3.63
N ASP A 314 11.34 18.43 -2.35
CA ASP A 314 12.26 19.25 -1.54
C ASP A 314 13.32 18.39 -0.84
N GLN A 315 13.25 17.05 -0.96
CA GLN A 315 14.18 16.14 -0.31
C GLN A 315 15.51 15.98 -1.07
N SER A 316 16.55 15.57 -0.32
CA SER A 316 17.88 15.26 -0.86
C SER A 316 17.86 14.14 -1.90
N ALA A 317 18.81 14.16 -2.85
CA ALA A 317 18.95 13.14 -3.88
C ALA A 317 19.07 11.71 -3.31
N GLU A 318 19.71 11.56 -2.16
CA GLU A 318 19.79 10.30 -1.42
C GLU A 318 18.39 9.75 -1.08
N VAL A 319 17.55 10.53 -0.40
CA VAL A 319 16.16 10.13 -0.06
C VAL A 319 15.36 9.81 -1.33
N LYS A 320 15.47 10.65 -2.37
CA LYS A 320 14.79 10.42 -3.66
C LYS A 320 15.25 9.15 -4.37
N SER A 321 16.46 8.67 -4.10
CA SER A 321 16.96 7.40 -4.65
C SER A 321 16.48 6.17 -3.87
N MET A 322 16.09 6.34 -2.60
CA MET A 322 15.68 5.24 -1.71
C MET A 322 14.17 5.02 -1.69
N TYR A 323 13.38 6.07 -1.92
CA TYR A 323 11.92 6.05 -1.74
C TYR A 323 11.21 6.48 -3.01
N ALA A 324 10.02 5.91 -3.23
CA ALA A 324 9.06 6.41 -4.20
C ALA A 324 8.10 7.40 -3.52
N ALA A 325 7.47 8.26 -4.32
CA ALA A 325 6.41 9.15 -3.86
C ALA A 325 5.12 8.87 -4.62
N GLU A 326 4.02 8.81 -3.88
CA GLU A 326 2.66 8.81 -4.43
C GLU A 326 2.00 10.14 -4.07
N ALA A 327 1.49 10.85 -5.08
CA ALA A 327 0.82 12.12 -4.89
C ALA A 327 -0.70 11.89 -4.91
N HIS A 328 -1.38 12.35 -3.86
CA HIS A 328 -2.83 12.38 -3.78
C HIS A 328 -3.31 13.82 -3.70
N SER A 329 -4.24 14.20 -4.59
CA SER A 329 -4.88 15.51 -4.52
C SER A 329 -5.78 15.57 -3.29
N LEU A 330 -5.41 16.43 -2.34
CA LEU A 330 -6.25 16.72 -1.17
C LEU A 330 -7.23 17.84 -1.50
N ASN A 331 -8.46 17.72 -0.99
CA ASN A 331 -9.43 18.80 -1.07
C ASN A 331 -9.16 19.85 0.02
N ASN A 332 -7.99 20.48 -0.02
CA ASN A 332 -7.56 21.48 0.97
C ASN A 332 -7.35 22.87 0.33
N GLY A 333 -7.29 23.88 1.19
CA GLY A 333 -7.01 25.25 0.79
C GLY A 333 -6.29 25.99 1.90
N VAL A 334 -5.38 26.88 1.52
CA VAL A 334 -4.69 27.78 2.45
C VAL A 334 -5.37 29.14 2.36
N TYR A 335 -5.82 29.66 3.50
CA TYR A 335 -6.58 30.90 3.58
C TYR A 335 -5.97 31.85 4.60
N VAL A 336 -6.03 33.15 4.29
CA VAL A 336 -5.87 34.20 5.30
C VAL A 336 -7.26 34.55 5.83
N LEU A 337 -7.51 34.22 7.10
CA LEU A 337 -8.77 34.56 7.77
C LEU A 337 -8.61 35.88 8.53
N PHE A 338 -9.38 36.90 8.14
CA PHE A 338 -9.35 38.19 8.81
C PHE A 338 -10.19 38.18 10.09
N ASN A 339 -9.57 38.54 11.22
CA ASN A 339 -10.28 38.72 12.48
C ASN A 339 -11.07 40.04 12.47
N ASN A 340 -12.38 39.96 12.27
CA ASN A 340 -13.25 41.13 12.20
C ASN A 340 -13.46 41.85 13.54
N ASN A 341 -12.97 41.31 14.66
CA ASN A 341 -12.97 41.99 15.95
C ASN A 341 -11.78 42.96 16.10
N SER A 342 -10.80 42.91 15.21
CA SER A 342 -9.69 43.86 15.20
C SER A 342 -10.15 45.27 14.80
N GLN A 343 -9.56 46.29 15.43
CA GLN A 343 -9.83 47.70 15.18
C GLN A 343 -9.72 48.08 13.69
N PHE A 344 -8.76 47.48 12.97
CA PHE A 344 -8.50 47.78 11.56
C PHE A 344 -9.25 46.84 10.62
N LEU A 345 -9.19 45.53 10.90
CA LEU A 345 -9.74 44.50 10.00
C LEU A 345 -11.28 44.43 10.05
N ARG A 346 -11.95 45.12 10.98
CA ARG A 346 -13.42 45.28 10.94
C ARG A 346 -13.91 46.00 9.68
N SER A 347 -13.09 46.91 9.12
CA SER A 347 -13.43 47.64 7.89
C SER A 347 -13.39 46.73 6.67
N LYS A 348 -14.52 46.65 5.94
CA LYS A 348 -14.60 45.91 4.67
C LYS A 348 -13.60 46.46 3.63
N ALA A 349 -13.46 47.78 3.56
CA ALA A 349 -12.54 48.44 2.62
C ALA A 349 -11.09 48.01 2.88
N VAL A 350 -10.66 47.97 4.15
CA VAL A 350 -9.32 47.49 4.52
C VAL A 350 -9.12 46.04 4.12
N ARG A 351 -10.08 45.15 4.38
CA ARG A 351 -9.97 43.73 3.96
C ARG A 351 -9.90 43.57 2.45
N GLN A 352 -10.66 44.38 1.70
CA GLN A 352 -10.61 44.40 0.24
C GLN A 352 -9.27 44.92 -0.27
N ALA A 353 -8.74 46.00 0.31
CA ALA A 353 -7.43 46.54 -0.01
C ALA A 353 -6.32 45.49 0.20
N LEU A 354 -6.33 44.82 1.35
CA LEU A 354 -5.36 43.75 1.66
C LEU A 354 -5.46 42.59 0.66
N SER A 355 -6.68 42.14 0.33
CA SER A 355 -6.88 41.07 -0.67
C SER A 355 -6.37 41.47 -2.06
N LEU A 356 -6.60 42.72 -2.48
CA LEU A 356 -6.16 43.24 -3.79
C LEU A 356 -4.65 43.51 -3.84
N SER A 357 -4.00 43.72 -2.68
CA SER A 357 -2.56 43.99 -2.60
C SER A 357 -1.67 42.75 -2.68
N VAL A 358 -2.24 41.54 -2.65
CA VAL A 358 -1.47 40.28 -2.69
C VAL A 358 -1.63 39.60 -4.04
N ASP A 359 -0.52 39.41 -4.75
CA ASP A 359 -0.48 38.65 -6.00
C ASP A 359 -0.46 37.14 -5.71
N THR A 360 -1.65 36.57 -5.50
CA THR A 360 -1.80 35.14 -5.22
C THR A 360 -1.39 34.26 -6.40
N SER A 361 -1.47 34.75 -7.63
CA SER A 361 -1.03 34.03 -8.83
C SER A 361 0.48 33.86 -8.85
N LYS A 362 1.24 34.92 -8.54
CA LYS A 362 2.68 34.86 -8.40
C LYS A 362 3.12 33.97 -7.24
N LEU A 363 2.41 34.01 -6.11
CA LEU A 363 2.65 33.11 -4.98
C LEU A 363 2.45 31.64 -5.40
N ARG A 364 1.36 31.31 -6.09
CA ARG A 364 1.11 29.94 -6.59
C ARG A 364 2.21 29.47 -7.54
N GLN A 365 2.68 30.32 -8.44
CA GLN A 365 3.77 30.00 -9.37
C GLN A 365 5.13 29.74 -8.67
N SER A 366 5.33 30.26 -7.46
CA SER A 366 6.56 30.05 -6.69
C SER A 366 6.60 28.72 -5.93
N LEU A 367 5.46 28.02 -5.83
CA LEU A 367 5.37 26.75 -5.13
C LEU A 367 5.95 25.61 -5.98
N SER A 368 6.61 24.65 -5.33
CA SER A 368 7.16 23.46 -6.01
C SER A 368 6.09 22.47 -6.51
N LEU A 369 4.84 22.64 -6.08
CA LEU A 369 3.68 21.84 -6.47
C LEU A 369 2.70 22.70 -7.28
N SER A 370 2.15 22.12 -8.36
CA SER A 370 1.06 22.75 -9.09
C SER A 370 -0.16 22.86 -8.19
N THR A 371 -0.65 24.09 -7.98
CA THR A 371 -1.80 24.39 -7.13
C THR A 371 -2.88 25.09 -7.94
N GLU A 372 -4.12 24.62 -7.79
CA GLU A 372 -5.27 25.24 -8.43
C GLU A 372 -5.62 26.58 -7.77
N GLU A 373 -6.21 27.48 -8.55
CA GLU A 373 -6.75 28.72 -7.99
C GLU A 373 -7.97 28.43 -7.10
N LEU A 374 -8.00 29.11 -5.96
CA LEU A 374 -9.06 28.98 -4.98
C LEU A 374 -9.68 30.35 -4.70
N SER A 375 -10.93 30.52 -5.12
CA SER A 375 -11.65 31.79 -5.02
C SER A 375 -12.56 31.88 -3.77
N GLY A 376 -12.63 30.81 -2.98
CA GLY A 376 -13.48 30.71 -1.80
C GLY A 376 -13.25 29.40 -1.03
N PRO A 377 -14.01 29.14 0.05
CA PRO A 377 -13.82 27.97 0.91
C PRO A 377 -14.20 26.63 0.24
N THR A 378 -14.78 26.67 -0.96
CA THR A 378 -15.22 25.51 -1.73
C THR A 378 -14.45 25.45 -3.03
N LEU A 379 -13.90 24.27 -3.36
CA LEU A 379 -13.17 24.08 -4.61
C LEU A 379 -14.08 24.30 -5.83
N ASN A 380 -13.55 24.91 -6.87
CA ASN A 380 -14.28 25.24 -8.10
C ASN A 380 -14.96 24.01 -8.73
N LYS A 381 -14.33 22.83 -8.63
CA LYS A 381 -14.90 21.56 -9.12
C LYS A 381 -16.24 21.18 -8.48
N PHE A 382 -16.55 21.67 -7.29
CA PHE A 382 -17.83 21.43 -6.62
C PHE A 382 -18.89 22.51 -6.91
N LEU A 383 -18.49 23.67 -7.43
CA LEU A 383 -19.38 24.80 -7.65
C LEU A 383 -19.97 24.86 -9.07
N GLY A 384 -19.43 24.07 -10.01
CA GLY A 384 -19.88 24.03 -11.42
C GLY A 384 -19.65 25.34 -12.21
N LYS A 385 -19.19 26.41 -11.55
CA LYS A 385 -18.78 27.71 -12.11
C LYS A 385 -17.59 28.23 -11.31
N SER A 386 -16.57 28.75 -12.00
CA SER A 386 -15.48 29.47 -11.34
C SER A 386 -16.04 30.77 -10.75
N SER A 387 -15.95 30.94 -9.43
CA SER A 387 -16.20 32.24 -8.80
C SER A 387 -15.15 33.24 -9.32
N ASN A 388 -15.57 34.47 -9.63
CA ASN A 388 -14.66 35.54 -10.00
C ASN A 388 -13.81 35.91 -8.77
N SER A 389 -12.59 35.38 -8.74
CA SER A 389 -11.52 35.82 -7.86
C SER A 389 -11.25 37.32 -8.04
N SER A 390 -11.12 38.07 -6.94
CA SER A 390 -10.68 39.46 -7.04
C SER A 390 -9.22 39.47 -7.48
N SER A 391 -8.97 39.97 -8.69
CA SER A 391 -7.62 40.05 -9.27
C SER A 391 -6.75 41.05 -8.52
N TYR A 392 -5.47 40.74 -8.39
CA TYR A 392 -4.43 41.63 -7.88
C TYR A 392 -4.49 43.03 -8.54
N ASP A 393 -4.70 44.08 -7.74
CA ASP A 393 -4.78 45.47 -8.20
C ASP A 393 -4.38 46.43 -7.08
N VAL A 394 -3.10 46.82 -7.08
CA VAL A 394 -2.55 47.74 -6.07
C VAL A 394 -3.13 49.15 -6.17
N LYS A 395 -3.52 49.61 -7.37
CA LYS A 395 -4.08 50.96 -7.53
C LYS A 395 -5.46 51.03 -6.88
N LYS A 396 -6.30 50.02 -7.17
CA LYS A 396 -7.60 49.89 -6.53
C LYS A 396 -7.48 49.66 -5.03
N ALA A 397 -6.51 48.87 -4.58
CA ALA A 397 -6.24 48.67 -3.16
C ALA A 397 -5.94 49.98 -2.43
N LYS A 398 -5.13 50.87 -3.02
CA LYS A 398 -4.80 52.19 -2.44
C LYS A 398 -5.96 53.19 -2.42
N SER A 399 -6.96 52.98 -3.27
CA SER A 399 -8.14 53.87 -3.38
C SER A 399 -9.25 53.55 -2.37
N LEU A 400 -9.19 52.36 -1.75
CA LEU A 400 -10.08 51.88 -0.71
C LEU A 400 -9.54 52.26 0.67
#